data_AF-A0AAW6U0T9-F1
#
_entry.id   AF-A0AAW6U0T9-F1
#
_cell.length_a   1.000
_cell.length_b   1.000
_cell.length_c   1.000
_cell.angle_alpha   90.00
_cell.angle_beta   90.00
_cell.angle_gamma   90.00
#
_symmetry.space_group_name_H-M   'P 1'
#
loop_
_entity.id
_entity.type
_entity.pdbx_description
1 polymer ?
#
loop_
_entity_poly.entity_id
_entity_poly.type
_entity_poly.pdbx_seq_one_letter_code
_entity_poly.pdbx_strand_id
1 'polypeptide(L)'
;MTTEENQLQWFIEWAYSPKDFFEELPQIQHEHCQLSIEPGKIIAKIEPAYGDPRPALRDQLHAKLEHLFIGIQLVSTKAFSLAVSSVYNQRSTGERNCFVEVANLVCVASVSADYKITDKDGKVIADSRAERTERATSVADLAAKYGRSDAVAGKILQSHRNAVDDPDNSLIHLYEICDALRKCFGSEREAQKKLDIKQAWKQLGRLANNEPLRQGRHRGRTLTELRDATKAELDTAFTSAQAMIERYLKHLDSTS
;
A
#
# COMPACT_ATOMS: atom_id res chain seq x y z
N MET A 1 -35.22 25.37 -0.75
CA MET A 1 -34.71 24.80 -2.02
C MET A 1 -33.91 23.56 -1.66
N THR A 2 -34.30 22.47 -2.29
CA THR A 2 -34.16 21.08 -1.87
C THR A 2 -32.72 20.59 -1.79
N THR A 3 -32.43 19.95 -0.67
CA THR A 3 -31.30 19.07 -0.38
C THR A 3 -31.09 18.10 -1.55
N GLU A 4 -30.07 18.33 -2.39
CA GLU A 4 -29.54 17.23 -3.20
C GLU A 4 -28.91 16.25 -2.21
N GLU A 5 -29.70 15.24 -1.84
CA GLU A 5 -29.25 14.12 -1.04
C GLU A 5 -28.01 13.53 -1.72
N ASN A 6 -26.94 13.43 -0.95
CA ASN A 6 -25.70 12.75 -1.27
C ASN A 6 -25.97 11.23 -1.36
N GLN A 7 -26.73 10.80 -2.38
CA GLN A 7 -27.23 9.44 -2.53
C GLN A 7 -26.06 8.51 -2.87
N LEU A 8 -25.82 7.57 -1.96
CA LEU A 8 -24.84 6.50 -2.10
C LEU A 8 -25.45 5.36 -2.94
N GLN A 9 -24.80 5.03 -4.05
CA GLN A 9 -25.17 3.90 -4.88
C GLN A 9 -24.24 2.72 -4.58
N TRP A 10 -24.82 1.58 -4.18
CA TRP A 10 -24.07 0.35 -3.90
C TRP A 10 -24.01 -0.58 -5.09
N PHE A 11 -22.90 -1.32 -5.19
CA PHE A 11 -22.63 -2.30 -6.23
C PHE A 11 -21.95 -3.55 -5.67
N ILE A 12 -22.22 -4.68 -6.30
CA ILE A 12 -21.47 -5.93 -6.12
C ILE A 12 -20.98 -6.41 -7.48
N GLU A 13 -19.72 -6.80 -7.58
CA GLU A 13 -19.08 -7.19 -8.82
C GLU A 13 -18.42 -8.56 -8.71
N TRP A 14 -18.64 -9.40 -9.72
CA TRP A 14 -17.98 -10.70 -9.90
C TRP A 14 -17.26 -10.74 -11.24
N ALA A 15 -16.09 -11.38 -11.26
CA ALA A 15 -15.41 -11.77 -12.48
C ALA A 15 -15.63 -13.25 -12.76
N TYR A 16 -15.75 -13.64 -14.02
CA TYR A 16 -15.83 -15.04 -14.42
C TYR A 16 -14.98 -15.37 -15.65
N SER A 17 -14.66 -16.64 -15.80
CA SER A 17 -13.92 -17.19 -16.94
C SER A 17 -14.50 -18.54 -17.36
N PRO A 18 -14.54 -18.87 -18.66
CA PRO A 18 -14.11 -18.05 -19.79
C PRO A 18 -15.11 -16.92 -20.13
N LYS A 19 -14.68 -15.88 -20.86
CA LYS A 19 -15.52 -14.69 -21.15
C LYS A 19 -16.73 -15.00 -22.04
N ASP A 20 -16.61 -16.06 -22.85
CA ASP A 20 -17.60 -16.63 -23.75
C ASP A 20 -18.30 -17.85 -23.14
N PHE A 21 -18.28 -18.00 -21.81
CA PHE A 21 -18.97 -19.08 -21.11
C PHE A 21 -20.47 -19.09 -21.43
N PHE A 22 -21.10 -17.92 -21.46
CA PHE A 22 -22.48 -17.75 -21.88
C PHE A 22 -22.55 -17.61 -23.40
N GLU A 23 -23.28 -18.51 -24.05
CA GLU A 23 -23.60 -18.40 -25.48
C GLU A 23 -24.64 -17.29 -25.72
N GLU A 24 -25.58 -17.14 -24.79
CA GLU A 24 -26.51 -16.03 -24.69
C GLU A 24 -26.56 -15.54 -23.24
N LEU A 25 -26.58 -14.22 -23.04
CA LEU A 25 -26.53 -13.62 -21.71
C LEU A 25 -27.88 -13.78 -21.00
N PRO A 26 -27.94 -14.49 -19.85
CA PRO A 26 -29.19 -14.72 -19.16
C PRO A 26 -29.72 -13.43 -18.51
N GLN A 27 -31.03 -13.25 -18.53
CA GLN A 27 -31.72 -12.21 -17.79
C GLN A 27 -31.94 -12.69 -16.35
N ILE A 28 -31.24 -12.09 -15.37
CA ILE A 28 -31.39 -12.44 -13.96
C ILE A 28 -32.12 -11.30 -13.24
N GLN A 29 -33.25 -11.62 -12.62
CA GLN A 29 -33.98 -10.68 -11.77
C GLN A 29 -33.74 -10.99 -10.28
N HIS A 30 -33.73 -9.94 -9.46
CA HIS A 30 -33.66 -10.02 -8.01
C HIS A 30 -34.38 -8.83 -7.38
N GLU A 31 -35.04 -9.02 -6.24
CA GLU A 31 -35.97 -8.06 -5.61
C GLU A 31 -35.33 -6.76 -5.10
N HIS A 32 -34.00 -6.69 -5.05
CA HIS A 32 -33.25 -5.60 -4.41
C HIS A 32 -32.09 -5.09 -5.26
N CYS A 33 -31.95 -5.57 -6.49
CA CYS A 33 -30.88 -5.14 -7.37
C CYS A 33 -31.17 -5.41 -8.83
N GLN A 34 -30.60 -4.56 -9.68
CA GLN A 34 -30.51 -4.78 -11.11
C GLN A 34 -29.19 -5.50 -11.44
N LEU A 35 -29.26 -6.69 -12.01
CA LEU A 35 -28.09 -7.45 -12.46
C LEU A 35 -27.81 -7.15 -13.93
N SER A 36 -26.54 -6.86 -14.26
CA SER A 36 -26.02 -6.78 -15.61
C SER A 36 -24.88 -7.77 -15.80
N ILE A 37 -24.89 -8.47 -16.94
CA ILE A 37 -23.87 -9.46 -17.30
C ILE A 37 -23.18 -8.98 -18.56
N GLU A 38 -21.86 -8.95 -18.52
CA GLU A 38 -20.97 -8.64 -19.63
C GLU A 38 -19.96 -9.79 -19.78
N PRO A 39 -19.28 -9.95 -20.93
CA PRO A 39 -18.26 -10.98 -21.10
C PRO A 39 -17.16 -10.93 -20.02
N GLY A 40 -17.15 -11.95 -19.17
CA GLY A 40 -16.23 -12.09 -18.02
C GLY A 40 -16.59 -11.29 -16.77
N LYS A 41 -17.74 -10.61 -16.72
CA LYS A 41 -18.11 -9.72 -15.61
C LYS A 41 -19.61 -9.73 -15.29
N ILE A 42 -19.96 -9.71 -14.00
CA ILE A 42 -21.34 -9.54 -13.52
C ILE A 42 -21.36 -8.39 -12.52
N ILE A 43 -22.34 -7.49 -12.65
CA ILE A 43 -22.53 -6.36 -11.74
C ILE A 43 -23.97 -6.38 -11.20
N ALA A 44 -24.12 -6.35 -9.89
CA ALA A 44 -25.39 -6.06 -9.22
C ALA A 44 -25.40 -4.59 -8.78
N LYS A 45 -26.29 -3.79 -9.35
CA LYS A 45 -26.59 -2.43 -8.89
C LYS A 45 -27.70 -2.51 -7.84
N ILE A 46 -27.37 -2.20 -6.60
CA ILE A 46 -28.27 -2.37 -5.45
C ILE A 46 -29.27 -1.22 -5.38
N GLU A 47 -30.53 -1.50 -5.07
CA GLU A 47 -31.52 -0.45 -4.92
C GLU A 47 -31.15 0.48 -3.75
N PRO A 48 -31.25 1.81 -3.90
CA PRO A 48 -30.88 2.75 -2.84
C PRO A 48 -31.58 2.48 -1.50
N ALA A 49 -32.82 1.99 -1.54
CA ALA A 49 -33.61 1.65 -0.35
C ALA A 49 -33.06 0.46 0.45
N TYR A 50 -32.23 -0.40 -0.16
CA TYR A 50 -31.64 -1.56 0.51
C TYR A 50 -30.45 -1.18 1.40
N GLY A 51 -29.64 -0.20 0.99
CA GLY A 51 -28.43 0.21 1.71
C GLY A 51 -27.22 -0.71 1.49
N ASP A 52 -26.42 -0.92 2.54
CA ASP A 52 -25.20 -1.75 2.47
C ASP A 52 -25.55 -3.23 2.22
N PRO A 53 -25.12 -3.84 1.10
CA PRO A 53 -25.51 -5.19 0.73
C PRO A 53 -24.78 -6.29 1.52
N ARG A 54 -23.89 -5.95 2.46
CA ARG A 54 -23.05 -6.93 3.15
C ARG A 54 -23.58 -7.37 4.50
N PRO A 55 -23.26 -8.61 4.91
CA PRO A 55 -22.83 -9.73 4.06
C PRO A 55 -24.01 -10.40 3.35
N ALA A 56 -25.24 -10.18 3.84
CA ALA A 56 -26.40 -11.00 3.53
C ALA A 56 -26.77 -11.05 2.04
N LEU A 57 -26.99 -9.90 1.40
CA LEU A 57 -27.40 -9.86 -0.01
C LEU A 57 -26.27 -10.35 -0.93
N ARG A 58 -25.03 -10.00 -0.61
CA ARG A 58 -23.86 -10.51 -1.33
C ARG A 58 -23.82 -12.03 -1.34
N ASP A 59 -23.95 -12.67 -0.18
CA ASP A 59 -23.85 -14.13 -0.07
C ASP A 59 -25.00 -14.83 -0.77
N GLN A 60 -26.21 -14.27 -0.66
CA GLN A 60 -27.38 -14.74 -1.40
C GLN A 60 -27.16 -14.67 -2.92
N LEU A 61 -26.66 -13.54 -3.43
CA LEU A 61 -26.39 -13.35 -4.84
C LEU A 61 -25.24 -14.24 -5.33
N HIS A 62 -24.17 -14.41 -4.54
CA HIS A 62 -23.06 -15.28 -4.92
C HIS A 62 -23.50 -16.74 -5.05
N ALA A 63 -24.25 -17.26 -4.07
CA ALA A 63 -24.78 -18.62 -4.13
C ALA A 63 -25.75 -18.81 -5.32
N LYS A 64 -26.59 -17.80 -5.61
CA LYS A 64 -27.48 -17.80 -6.77
C LYS A 64 -26.71 -17.86 -8.09
N LEU A 65 -25.65 -17.06 -8.23
CA LEU A 65 -24.79 -17.06 -9.41
C LEU A 65 -24.06 -18.40 -9.56
N GLU A 66 -23.50 -18.95 -8.49
CA GLU A 66 -22.81 -20.24 -8.53
C GLU A 66 -23.73 -21.37 -9.04
N HIS A 67 -24.96 -21.44 -8.53
CA HIS A 67 -25.95 -22.41 -9.01
C HIS A 67 -26.33 -22.20 -10.49
N LEU A 68 -26.38 -20.96 -10.96
CA LEU A 68 -26.62 -20.66 -12.37
C LEU A 68 -25.49 -21.19 -13.26
N PHE A 69 -24.23 -20.94 -12.88
CA PHE A 69 -23.07 -21.43 -13.64
C PHE A 69 -23.02 -22.96 -13.66
N ILE A 70 -23.32 -23.63 -12.54
CA ILE A 70 -23.44 -25.09 -12.48
C ILE A 70 -24.53 -25.58 -13.44
N GLY A 71 -25.71 -24.95 -13.43
CA GLY A 71 -26.81 -25.30 -14.33
C GLY A 71 -26.42 -25.23 -15.82
N ILE A 72 -25.67 -24.19 -16.21
CA ILE A 72 -25.19 -24.01 -17.58
C ILE A 72 -24.07 -24.99 -17.92
N GLN A 73 -23.17 -25.28 -16.96
CA GLN A 73 -22.11 -26.28 -17.12
C GLN A 73 -22.69 -27.68 -17.39
N LEU A 74 -23.80 -28.05 -16.75
CA LEU A 74 -24.46 -29.35 -16.97
C LEU A 74 -24.88 -29.56 -18.43
N VAL A 75 -25.25 -28.48 -19.14
CA VAL A 75 -25.71 -28.54 -20.53
C VAL A 75 -24.55 -28.34 -21.52
N SER A 76 -23.73 -27.32 -21.28
CA SER A 76 -22.67 -26.90 -22.21
C SER A 76 -21.39 -27.73 -22.08
N THR A 77 -21.19 -28.43 -20.96
CA THR A 77 -19.94 -29.13 -20.58
C THR A 77 -18.70 -28.22 -20.50
N LYS A 78 -18.86 -26.90 -20.60
CA LYS A 78 -17.76 -25.93 -20.48
C LYS A 78 -17.38 -25.79 -19.00
N ALA A 79 -16.08 -25.85 -18.71
CA ALA A 79 -15.59 -25.51 -17.37
C ALA A 79 -15.71 -23.99 -17.13
N PHE A 80 -15.94 -23.61 -15.87
CA PHE A 80 -15.98 -22.21 -15.47
C PHE A 80 -15.19 -21.95 -14.19
N SER A 81 -14.87 -20.68 -13.98
CA SER A 81 -14.40 -20.13 -12.71
C SER A 81 -15.20 -18.87 -12.40
N LEU A 82 -15.77 -18.78 -11.19
CA LEU A 82 -16.43 -17.59 -10.67
C LEU A 82 -15.61 -17.04 -9.50
N ALA A 83 -15.16 -15.79 -9.59
CA ALA A 83 -14.38 -15.17 -8.53
C ALA A 83 -15.26 -14.78 -7.34
N VAL A 84 -14.63 -14.60 -6.18
CA VAL A 84 -15.27 -13.96 -5.01
C VAL A 84 -15.70 -12.54 -5.39
N SER A 85 -16.88 -12.12 -4.93
CA SER A 85 -17.39 -10.77 -5.18
C SER A 85 -16.57 -9.67 -4.51
N SER A 86 -16.45 -8.53 -5.17
CA SER A 86 -16.11 -7.25 -4.55
C SER A 86 -17.37 -6.41 -4.32
N VAL A 87 -17.43 -5.66 -3.22
CA VAL A 87 -18.52 -4.72 -2.91
C VAL A 87 -17.96 -3.31 -2.90
N TYR A 88 -18.66 -2.35 -3.51
CA TYR A 88 -18.27 -0.95 -3.48
C TYR A 88 -19.48 -0.03 -3.46
N ASN A 89 -19.30 1.20 -2.99
CA ASN A 89 -20.28 2.28 -3.17
C ASN A 89 -19.67 3.45 -3.96
N GLN A 90 -20.53 4.18 -4.64
CA GLN A 90 -20.17 5.36 -5.42
C GLN A 90 -21.10 6.50 -5.04
N ARG A 91 -20.53 7.67 -4.76
CA ARG A 91 -21.28 8.94 -4.61
C ARG A 91 -21.47 9.61 -5.95
N SER A 92 -22.47 10.48 -6.06
CA SER A 92 -22.73 11.32 -7.25
C SER A 92 -21.54 12.19 -7.67
N THR A 93 -20.63 12.49 -6.74
CA THR A 93 -19.40 13.26 -6.95
C THR A 93 -18.25 12.45 -7.58
N GLY A 94 -18.43 11.15 -7.82
CA GLY A 94 -17.43 10.27 -8.46
C GLY A 94 -16.47 9.56 -7.49
N GLU A 95 -16.55 9.84 -6.19
CA GLU A 95 -15.82 9.14 -5.14
C GLU A 95 -16.29 7.68 -5.01
N ARG A 96 -15.34 6.73 -4.90
CA ARG A 96 -15.61 5.29 -4.76
C ARG A 96 -15.01 4.76 -3.46
N ASN A 97 -15.83 4.09 -2.65
CA ASN A 97 -15.35 3.29 -1.52
C ASN A 97 -15.38 1.81 -1.91
N CYS A 98 -14.20 1.17 -1.91
CA CYS A 98 -14.07 -0.26 -2.19
C CYS A 98 -13.94 -1.05 -0.89
N PHE A 99 -14.70 -2.13 -0.75
CA PHE A 99 -14.63 -3.04 0.38
C PHE A 99 -14.02 -4.37 -0.06
N VAL A 100 -12.89 -4.71 0.54
CA VAL A 100 -12.17 -5.97 0.28
C VAL A 100 -12.30 -6.87 1.50
N GLU A 101 -12.98 -8.00 1.35
CA GLU A 101 -13.04 -9.06 2.36
C GLU A 101 -12.20 -10.24 1.87
N VAL A 102 -11.19 -10.63 2.65
CA VAL A 102 -10.25 -11.69 2.30
C VAL A 102 -10.56 -12.90 3.17
N ALA A 103 -11.10 -13.96 2.57
CA ALA A 103 -11.20 -15.26 3.24
C ALA A 103 -9.81 -15.95 3.20
N ASN A 104 -9.25 -16.23 4.39
CA ASN A 104 -8.04 -17.03 4.59
C ASN A 104 -6.74 -16.57 3.90
N LEU A 105 -6.38 -15.28 4.01
CA LEU A 105 -5.02 -14.81 3.69
C LEU A 105 -4.67 -13.54 4.47
N VAL A 106 -3.42 -13.45 4.94
CA VAL A 106 -2.81 -12.19 5.41
C VAL A 106 -2.49 -11.36 4.18
N CYS A 107 -3.32 -10.36 3.91
CA CYS A 107 -3.14 -9.46 2.78
C CYS A 107 -2.30 -8.25 3.22
N VAL A 108 -1.12 -8.05 2.62
CA VAL A 108 -0.40 -6.78 2.67
C VAL A 108 -0.79 -6.02 1.41
N ALA A 109 -1.84 -5.20 1.52
CA ALA A 109 -2.22 -4.27 0.46
C ALA A 109 -1.38 -3.00 0.61
N SER A 110 -0.43 -2.78 -0.29
CA SER A 110 0.21 -1.46 -0.45
C SER A 110 -0.67 -0.60 -1.34
N VAL A 111 -1.65 0.06 -0.74
CA VAL A 111 -2.45 1.08 -1.41
C VAL A 111 -1.72 2.42 -1.28
N SER A 112 -1.29 3.02 -2.40
CA SER A 112 -0.87 4.42 -2.43
C SER A 112 -2.11 5.32 -2.60
N ALA A 113 -2.94 5.42 -1.56
CA ALA A 113 -4.08 6.33 -1.53
C ALA A 113 -4.04 7.18 -0.27
N ASP A 114 -4.42 8.44 -0.45
CA ASP A 114 -4.56 9.41 0.63
C ASP A 114 -5.86 9.10 1.36
N TYR A 115 -5.79 8.62 2.61
CA TYR A 115 -6.94 8.47 3.49
C TYR A 115 -7.12 9.68 4.42
N LYS A 116 -8.38 10.03 4.71
CA LYS A 116 -8.80 11.01 5.71
C LYS A 116 -9.89 10.38 6.58
N ILE A 117 -9.64 10.30 7.88
CA ILE A 117 -10.54 9.78 8.90
C ILE A 117 -11.10 10.98 9.67
N THR A 118 -12.42 11.07 9.77
CA THR A 118 -13.14 12.08 10.58
C THR A 118 -13.99 11.39 11.64
N ASP A 119 -14.17 12.03 12.79
CA ASP A 119 -15.16 11.59 13.78
C ASP A 119 -16.60 11.88 13.31
N LYS A 120 -17.56 11.44 14.12
CA LYS A 120 -19.01 11.61 13.87
C LYS A 120 -19.46 13.07 13.75
N ASP A 121 -18.68 14.01 14.28
CA ASP A 121 -18.96 15.45 14.30
C ASP A 121 -18.22 16.18 13.16
N GLY A 122 -17.58 15.43 12.25
CA GLY A 122 -16.86 15.95 11.09
C GLY A 122 -15.45 16.47 11.40
N LYS A 123 -14.94 16.26 12.62
CA LYS A 123 -13.58 16.64 13.00
C LYS A 123 -12.58 15.62 12.48
N VAL A 124 -11.52 16.09 11.84
CA VAL A 124 -10.44 15.22 11.32
C VAL A 124 -9.69 14.57 12.49
N ILE A 125 -9.64 13.24 12.49
CA ILE A 125 -8.93 12.42 13.48
C ILE A 125 -7.66 11.76 12.92
N ALA A 126 -7.57 11.57 11.60
CA ALA A 126 -6.33 11.22 10.92
C ALA A 126 -6.41 11.67 9.45
N ASP A 127 -5.33 12.15 8.87
CA ASP A 127 -5.30 12.55 7.46
C ASP A 127 -3.93 12.26 6.90
N SER A 128 -3.80 11.15 6.18
CA SER A 128 -2.52 10.70 5.63
C SER A 128 -1.88 11.66 4.63
N ARG A 129 -2.66 12.59 4.04
CA ARG A 129 -2.09 13.64 3.19
C ARG A 129 -1.58 14.79 4.04
N ALA A 130 -2.35 15.24 5.03
CA ALA A 130 -1.91 16.25 5.97
C ALA A 130 -0.68 15.76 6.76
N GLU A 131 -0.72 14.53 7.28
CA GLU A 131 0.38 13.89 8.02
C GLU A 131 1.63 13.73 7.16
N ARG A 132 1.52 13.31 5.89
CA ARG A 132 2.68 13.25 4.99
C ARG A 132 3.23 14.64 4.67
N THR A 133 2.37 15.63 4.50
CA THR A 133 2.78 17.03 4.23
C THR A 133 3.46 17.61 5.46
N GLU A 134 2.89 17.44 6.65
CA GLU A 134 3.44 17.89 7.93
C GLU A 134 4.77 17.20 8.23
N ARG A 135 4.85 15.88 8.03
CA ARG A 135 6.10 15.13 8.18
C ARG A 135 7.16 15.63 7.20
N ALA A 136 6.82 15.86 5.94
CA ALA A 136 7.76 16.38 4.94
C ALA A 136 8.26 17.79 5.32
N THR A 137 7.36 18.69 5.71
CA THR A 137 7.71 20.05 6.18
C THR A 137 8.58 19.99 7.42
N SER A 138 8.20 19.21 8.44
CA SER A 138 8.97 19.06 9.67
C SER A 138 10.38 18.53 9.42
N VAL A 139 10.52 17.49 8.59
CA VAL A 139 11.84 16.95 8.24
C VAL A 139 12.67 17.97 7.43
N ALA A 140 12.04 18.70 6.51
CA ALA A 140 12.71 19.74 5.73
C ALA A 140 13.22 20.89 6.62
N ASP A 141 12.41 21.34 7.57
CA ASP A 141 12.78 22.40 8.52
C ASP A 141 13.95 21.97 9.41
N LEU A 142 13.91 20.75 9.94
CA LEU A 142 15.02 20.20 10.73
C LEU A 142 16.29 20.02 9.89
N ALA A 143 16.15 19.55 8.64
CA ALA A 143 17.28 19.43 7.72
C ALA A 143 17.89 20.78 7.38
N ALA A 144 17.08 21.83 7.19
CA ALA A 144 17.55 23.19 6.97
C ALA A 144 18.24 23.77 8.22
N LYS A 145 17.69 23.51 9.41
CA LYS A 145 18.22 23.96 10.70
C LYS A 145 19.56 23.32 11.05
N TYR A 146 19.69 22.00 10.87
CA TYR A 146 20.85 21.23 11.34
C TYR A 146 21.84 20.83 10.24
N GLY A 147 21.41 20.79 8.98
CA GLY A 147 22.23 20.24 7.89
C GLY A 147 23.55 20.97 7.65
N ARG A 148 23.65 22.25 8.03
CA ARG A 148 24.88 23.05 7.93
C ARG A 148 25.65 23.13 9.26
N SER A 149 24.97 23.08 10.39
CA SER A 149 25.53 23.31 11.71
C SER A 149 26.03 22.03 12.39
N ASP A 150 25.46 20.88 12.06
CA ASP A 150 25.89 19.57 12.54
C ASP A 150 26.54 18.74 11.40
N ALA A 151 27.78 18.31 11.63
CA ALA A 151 28.57 17.61 10.62
C ALA A 151 28.02 16.22 10.26
N VAL A 152 27.36 15.54 11.20
CA VAL A 152 26.76 14.22 10.97
C VAL A 152 25.45 14.38 10.21
N ALA A 153 24.62 15.37 10.55
CA ALA A 153 23.40 15.73 9.84
C ALA A 153 23.69 16.06 8.37
N GLY A 154 24.68 16.92 8.11
CA GLY A 154 25.11 17.23 6.75
C GLY A 154 25.56 15.98 5.98
N LYS A 155 26.33 15.09 6.64
CA LYS A 155 26.81 13.86 6.02
C LYS A 155 25.69 12.88 5.67
N ILE A 156 24.74 12.61 6.57
CA ILE A 156 23.67 11.64 6.32
C ILE A 156 22.68 12.15 5.25
N LEU A 157 22.41 13.47 5.22
CA LEU A 157 21.60 14.09 4.17
C LEU A 157 22.29 13.98 2.81
N GLN A 158 23.60 14.25 2.75
CA GLN A 158 24.38 14.10 1.52
C GLN A 158 24.43 12.64 1.05
N SER A 159 24.57 11.68 1.96
CA SER A 159 24.59 10.25 1.65
C SER A 159 23.25 9.80 1.04
N HIS A 160 22.12 10.29 1.59
CA HIS A 160 20.80 10.04 1.00
C HIS A 160 20.66 10.66 -0.39
N ARG A 161 21.14 11.90 -0.60
CA ARG A 161 21.15 12.52 -1.93
C ARG A 161 21.96 11.71 -2.93
N ASN A 162 23.17 11.29 -2.57
CA ASN A 162 24.02 10.46 -3.42
C ASN A 162 23.32 9.16 -3.81
N ALA A 163 22.57 8.53 -2.90
CA ALA A 163 21.80 7.34 -3.22
C ALA A 163 20.70 7.55 -4.26
N VAL A 164 20.10 8.74 -4.30
CA VAL A 164 19.11 9.12 -5.31
C VAL A 164 19.78 9.44 -6.65
N ASP A 165 20.90 10.17 -6.61
CA ASP A 165 21.62 10.64 -7.79
C ASP A 165 22.44 9.51 -8.46
N ASP A 166 22.77 8.44 -7.74
CA ASP A 166 23.54 7.27 -8.20
C ASP A 166 22.83 5.94 -7.85
N PRO A 167 21.80 5.55 -8.63
CA PRO A 167 20.98 4.37 -8.34
C PRO A 167 21.76 3.05 -8.29
N ASP A 168 22.82 2.93 -9.10
CA ASP A 168 23.64 1.73 -9.19
C ASP A 168 24.44 1.49 -7.91
N ASN A 169 24.76 2.54 -7.15
CA ASN A 169 25.44 2.45 -5.85
C ASN A 169 24.53 2.90 -4.70
N SER A 170 23.22 2.96 -4.91
CA SER A 170 22.25 3.45 -3.92
C SER A 170 22.39 2.79 -2.55
N LEU A 171 22.48 1.46 -2.46
CA LEU A 171 22.62 0.77 -1.17
C LEU A 171 23.97 1.03 -0.48
N ILE A 172 25.02 1.33 -1.25
CA ILE A 172 26.33 1.72 -0.70
C ILE A 172 26.17 3.08 -0.01
N HIS A 173 25.64 4.07 -0.73
CA HIS A 173 25.40 5.42 -0.23
C HIS A 173 24.45 5.43 0.96
N LEU A 174 23.35 4.66 0.92
CA LEU A 174 22.44 4.55 2.06
C LEU A 174 23.13 3.93 3.28
N TYR A 175 24.03 2.97 3.10
CA TYR A 175 24.76 2.37 4.23
C TYR A 175 25.76 3.34 4.88
N GLU A 176 26.24 4.36 4.17
CA GLU A 176 27.10 5.41 4.76
C GLU A 176 26.40 6.16 5.90
N ILE A 177 25.06 6.19 5.90
CA ILE A 177 24.25 6.71 7.00
C ILE A 177 24.48 5.89 8.28
N CYS A 178 24.46 4.55 8.19
CA CYS A 178 24.78 3.68 9.31
C CYS A 178 26.21 3.93 9.82
N ASP A 179 27.18 4.05 8.91
CA ASP A 179 28.59 4.30 9.29
C ASP A 179 28.74 5.67 9.98
N ALA A 180 28.04 6.71 9.52
CA ALA A 180 28.03 8.04 10.13
C ALA A 180 27.40 8.03 11.53
N LEU A 181 26.23 7.40 11.69
CA LEU A 181 25.55 7.30 12.99
C LEU A 181 26.35 6.46 13.97
N ARG A 182 26.90 5.32 13.54
CA ARG A 182 27.78 4.48 14.38
C ARG A 182 28.97 5.28 14.91
N LYS A 183 29.59 6.11 14.06
CA LYS A 183 30.72 6.95 14.46
C LYS A 183 30.28 8.04 15.44
N CYS A 184 29.12 8.66 15.22
CA CYS A 184 28.57 9.70 16.10
C CYS A 184 28.28 9.17 17.52
N PHE A 185 27.63 8.00 17.63
CA PHE A 185 27.25 7.41 18.92
C PHE A 185 28.30 6.45 19.49
N GLY A 186 29.46 6.30 18.85
CA GLY A 186 30.56 5.42 19.26
C GLY A 186 30.35 3.93 18.96
N SER A 187 29.11 3.44 18.87
CA SER A 187 28.80 2.08 18.46
C SER A 187 27.43 1.95 17.78
N GLU A 188 27.24 0.85 17.04
CA GLU A 188 25.95 0.49 16.46
C GLU A 188 24.88 0.32 17.55
N ARG A 189 25.21 -0.37 18.65
CA ARG A 189 24.27 -0.64 19.74
C ARG A 189 23.78 0.65 20.40
N GLU A 190 24.68 1.61 20.61
CA GLU A 190 24.31 2.91 21.19
C GLU A 190 23.48 3.76 20.20
N ALA A 191 23.84 3.77 18.91
CA ALA A 191 23.03 4.45 17.89
C ALA A 191 21.60 3.88 17.82
N GLN A 192 21.48 2.56 17.75
CA GLN A 192 20.17 1.87 17.69
C GLN A 192 19.32 2.16 18.92
N LYS A 193 19.92 2.14 20.12
CA LYS A 193 19.21 2.40 21.37
C LYS A 193 18.79 3.85 21.50
N LYS A 194 19.68 4.80 21.19
CA LYS A 194 19.45 6.23 21.41
C LYS A 194 18.49 6.84 20.39
N LEU A 195 18.44 6.30 19.18
CA LEU A 195 17.54 6.77 18.12
C LEU A 195 16.30 5.90 17.90
N ASP A 196 16.21 4.74 18.58
CA ASP A 196 15.16 3.75 18.39
C ASP A 196 15.02 3.29 16.92
N ILE A 197 16.15 2.89 16.31
CA ILE A 197 16.26 2.56 14.86
C ILE A 197 16.68 1.10 14.59
N LYS A 198 16.55 0.22 15.59
CA LYS A 198 17.04 -1.18 15.49
C LYS A 198 16.52 -1.92 14.25
N GLN A 199 15.22 -1.77 13.94
CA GLN A 199 14.61 -2.47 12.81
C GLN A 199 15.07 -1.91 11.46
N ALA A 200 15.08 -0.58 11.32
CA ALA A 200 15.58 0.09 10.11
C ALA A 200 17.05 -0.27 9.85
N TRP A 201 17.87 -0.34 10.91
CA TRP A 201 19.28 -0.71 10.80
C TRP A 201 19.47 -2.13 10.30
N LYS A 202 18.72 -3.08 10.87
CA LYS A 202 18.76 -4.48 10.47
C LYS A 202 18.34 -4.67 9.01
N GLN A 203 17.28 -3.98 8.58
CA GLN A 203 16.78 -4.07 7.21
C GLN A 203 17.79 -3.52 6.20
N LEU A 204 18.30 -2.31 6.44
CA LEU A 204 19.29 -1.69 5.56
C LEU A 204 20.60 -2.50 5.54
N GLY A 205 21.06 -2.98 6.69
CA GLY A 205 22.28 -3.79 6.76
C GLY A 205 22.15 -5.13 6.04
N ARG A 206 20.99 -5.79 6.11
CA ARG A 206 20.74 -7.01 5.33
C ARG A 206 20.85 -6.73 3.83
N LEU A 207 20.16 -5.69 3.35
CA LEU A 207 20.12 -5.37 1.92
C LEU A 207 21.49 -4.91 1.38
N ALA A 208 22.21 -4.09 2.15
CA ALA A 208 23.49 -3.56 1.71
C ALA A 208 24.64 -4.59 1.79
N ASN A 209 24.63 -5.50 2.78
CA ASN A 209 25.79 -6.35 3.06
C ASN A 209 25.57 -7.86 2.86
N ASN A 210 24.34 -8.36 3.00
CA ASN A 210 24.08 -9.81 3.05
C ASN A 210 23.43 -10.34 1.78
N GLU A 211 22.51 -9.58 1.19
CA GLU A 211 21.85 -10.00 -0.05
C GLU A 211 22.82 -9.94 -1.24
N PRO A 212 22.76 -10.89 -2.20
CA PRO A 212 23.63 -10.92 -3.38
C PRO A 212 23.16 -9.88 -4.42
N LEU A 213 23.18 -8.60 -4.05
CA LEU A 213 22.71 -7.48 -4.86
C LEU A 213 23.87 -6.77 -5.54
N ARG A 214 23.71 -6.46 -6.83
CA ARG A 214 24.67 -5.63 -7.58
C ARG A 214 24.80 -4.24 -6.96
N GLN A 215 23.74 -3.68 -6.41
CA GLN A 215 23.76 -2.37 -5.75
C GLN A 215 24.39 -2.42 -4.35
N GLY A 216 24.62 -3.62 -3.78
CA GLY A 216 25.16 -3.82 -2.43
C GLY A 216 26.66 -3.51 -2.30
N ARG A 217 27.11 -3.39 -1.06
CA ARG A 217 28.49 -3.01 -0.68
C ARG A 217 29.51 -4.13 -0.91
N HIS A 218 29.07 -5.38 -1.06
CA HIS A 218 29.93 -6.55 -1.11
C HIS A 218 29.84 -7.32 -2.43
N ARG A 219 29.93 -6.60 -3.56
CA ARG A 219 29.94 -7.14 -4.93
C ARG A 219 30.95 -8.26 -5.20
N GLY A 220 32.04 -8.33 -4.42
CA GLY A 220 33.13 -9.29 -4.64
C GLY A 220 33.27 -10.40 -3.59
N ARG A 221 32.36 -10.52 -2.62
CA ARG A 221 32.50 -11.45 -1.49
C ARG A 221 31.52 -12.64 -1.51
N THR A 222 30.48 -12.58 -2.33
CA THR A 222 29.48 -13.63 -2.46
C THR A 222 29.87 -14.58 -3.61
N LEU A 223 29.94 -15.88 -3.33
CA LEU A 223 30.18 -16.95 -4.31
C LEU A 223 28.99 -17.17 -5.27
N THR A 224 27.89 -16.45 -5.05
CA THR A 224 26.62 -16.50 -5.78
C THR A 224 26.54 -15.39 -6.83
N GLU A 225 25.86 -15.67 -7.95
CA GLU A 225 25.60 -14.67 -8.99
C GLU A 225 24.85 -13.46 -8.41
N LEU A 226 25.38 -12.26 -8.66
CA LEU A 226 24.74 -11.03 -8.25
C LEU A 226 23.52 -10.75 -9.13
N ARG A 227 22.39 -10.46 -8.49
CA ARG A 227 21.17 -9.97 -9.15
C ARG A 227 20.95 -8.49 -8.88
N ASP A 228 20.09 -7.87 -9.67
CA ASP A 228 19.63 -6.52 -9.37
C ASP A 228 18.64 -6.53 -8.19
N ALA A 229 18.68 -5.47 -7.39
CA ALA A 229 17.70 -5.21 -6.36
C ALA A 229 16.32 -5.00 -6.99
N THR A 230 15.30 -5.62 -6.41
CA THR A 230 13.91 -5.36 -6.81
C THR A 230 13.50 -3.96 -6.34
N LYS A 231 12.47 -3.39 -6.98
CA LYS A 231 11.91 -2.10 -6.57
C LYS A 231 11.50 -2.11 -5.08
N ALA A 232 10.86 -3.18 -4.61
CA ALA A 232 10.44 -3.31 -3.22
C ALA A 232 11.63 -3.33 -2.23
N GLU A 233 12.75 -3.92 -2.61
CA GLU A 233 13.97 -3.92 -1.80
C GLU A 233 14.59 -2.52 -1.73
N LEU A 234 14.66 -1.80 -2.85
CA LEU A 234 15.11 -0.42 -2.88
C LEU A 234 14.19 0.48 -2.04
N ASP A 235 12.87 0.38 -2.22
CA ASP A 235 11.88 1.13 -1.44
C ASP A 235 12.04 0.86 0.07
N THR A 236 12.31 -0.39 0.46
CA THR A 236 12.58 -0.78 1.85
C THR A 236 13.86 -0.13 2.37
N ALA A 237 14.92 -0.11 1.57
CA ALA A 237 16.20 0.51 1.93
C ALA A 237 16.06 2.03 2.12
N PHE A 238 15.41 2.71 1.17
CA PHE A 238 15.14 4.15 1.25
C PHE A 238 14.27 4.49 2.46
N THR A 239 13.19 3.75 2.69
CA THR A 239 12.31 3.95 3.86
C THR A 239 13.09 3.79 5.17
N SER A 240 13.96 2.79 5.26
CA SER A 240 14.81 2.55 6.43
C SER A 240 15.79 3.71 6.67
N ALA A 241 16.45 4.19 5.62
CA ALA A 241 17.38 5.31 5.69
C ALA A 241 16.69 6.63 6.09
N GLN A 242 15.52 6.92 5.51
CA GLN A 242 14.71 8.09 5.85
C GLN A 242 14.32 8.08 7.34
N ALA A 243 13.89 6.93 7.85
CA ALA A 243 13.58 6.78 9.27
C ALA A 243 14.79 7.08 10.16
N MET A 244 15.99 6.64 9.78
CA MET A 244 17.22 6.95 10.53
C MET A 244 17.56 8.44 10.52
N ILE A 245 17.48 9.09 9.36
CA ILE A 245 17.76 10.52 9.21
C ILE A 245 16.78 11.34 10.05
N GLU A 246 15.48 11.04 9.94
CA GLU A 246 14.44 11.73 10.69
C GLU A 246 14.65 11.59 12.20
N ARG A 247 14.96 10.38 12.69
CA ARG A 247 15.22 10.14 14.12
C ARG A 247 16.45 10.90 14.61
N TYR A 248 17.50 10.97 13.79
CA TYR A 248 18.70 11.73 14.14
C TYR A 248 18.44 13.24 14.20
N LEU A 249 17.74 13.79 13.20
CA LEU A 249 17.38 15.21 13.18
C LEU A 249 16.48 15.60 14.36
N LYS A 250 15.50 14.75 14.71
CA LYS A 250 14.67 14.93 15.91
C LYS A 250 15.49 14.83 17.20
N HIS A 251 16.49 13.94 17.24
CA HIS A 251 17.39 13.84 18.38
C HIS A 251 18.17 15.15 18.59
N LEU A 252 18.74 15.73 17.54
CA LEU A 252 19.42 17.02 17.61
C LEU A 252 18.50 18.12 18.17
N ASP A 253 17.26 18.18 17.68
CA ASP A 253 16.26 19.15 18.15
C ASP A 253 15.88 18.98 19.61
N SER A 254 15.78 17.74 20.08
CA SER A 254 15.50 17.46 21.50
C SER A 254 16.67 17.76 22.44
N THR A 255 17.88 17.93 21.91
CA THR A 255 19.11 18.16 22.69
C THR A 255 19.75 19.53 22.47
N SER A 256 19.17 20.35 21.57
CA SER A 256 19.57 21.74 21.32
C SER A 256 18.92 22.67 22.33
#